data_AF-A0A2V9JNE4-F1
#
_entry.id   AF-A0A2V9JNE4-F1
#
_cell.length_a   1.000
_cell.length_b   1.000
_cell.length_c   1.000
_cell.angle_alpha   90.00
_cell.angle_beta   90.00
_cell.angle_gamma   90.00
#
_symmetry.space_group_name_H-M   'P 1'
#
loop_
_entity.id
_entity.type
_entity.pdbx_description
1 polymer ?
#
loop_
_entity_poly.entity_id
_entity_poly.type
_entity_poly.pdbx_seq_one_letter_code
_entity_poly.pdbx_strand_id
1 'polypeptide(L)'
;SEEDAEHFRRDTSGKKFYDPQFRSCTKFIQHIAATQFKFRCPELDDLVHWADLIDGAQYPDIKAAVEMRDPATRLTLVMEGAPSKDFVVGLIPALVSMPLHQVLEQPHVRQSFDKLFENHVKAIDLIRAHAKLEDGVVFLDLADQQFEGFNKFIPYYLFPSAVYSVAISRSAERIKIAVGSNPWNPTPKTANLATICERFGGGGHAKVAAISLSPSDLARARDIARQIVNELRAILE
;
A
#
# COMPACT_ATOMS: atom_id res chain seq x y z
N SER A 1 20.97 -1.71 5.78
CA SER A 1 22.14 -2.56 5.48
C SER A 1 22.73 -3.10 6.79
N GLU A 2 23.79 -3.92 6.74
CA GLU A 2 24.54 -4.30 7.94
C GLU A 2 25.18 -3.07 8.62
N GLU A 3 25.66 -2.11 7.82
CA GLU A 3 26.20 -0.83 8.29
C GLU A 3 25.18 0.00 9.07
N ASP A 4 23.94 0.11 8.58
CA ASP A 4 22.86 0.81 9.29
C ASP A 4 22.55 0.14 10.64
N ALA A 5 22.55 -1.18 10.67
CA ALA A 5 22.30 -1.95 11.89
C ALA A 5 23.43 -1.77 12.91
N GLU A 6 24.69 -1.75 12.47
CA GLU A 6 25.82 -1.43 13.33
C GLU A 6 25.78 0.02 13.85
N HIS A 7 25.48 0.97 12.98
CA HIS A 7 25.33 2.37 13.37
C HIS A 7 24.22 2.55 14.42
N PHE A 8 23.10 1.83 14.28
CA PHE A 8 22.05 1.81 15.29
C PHE A 8 22.53 1.17 16.61
N ARG A 9 23.22 0.02 16.55
CA ARG A 9 23.74 -0.69 17.75
C ARG A 9 24.76 0.12 18.55
N ARG A 10 25.51 1.01 17.88
CA ARG A 10 26.48 1.91 18.54
C ARG A 10 25.83 3.12 19.21
N ASP A 11 24.52 3.33 19.04
CA ASP A 11 23.84 4.46 19.64
C ASP A 11 23.69 4.31 21.16
N THR A 12 24.21 5.28 21.90
CA THR A 12 24.07 5.38 23.36
C THR A 12 23.21 6.56 23.78
N SER A 13 22.51 7.21 22.84
CA SER A 13 21.81 8.47 23.09
C SER A 13 20.52 8.28 23.91
N GLY A 14 19.97 7.07 23.91
CA GLY A 14 18.63 6.78 24.45
C GLY A 14 17.50 7.40 23.64
N LYS A 15 17.77 7.90 22.43
CA LYS A 15 16.80 8.58 21.56
C LYS A 15 16.46 7.80 20.28
N LYS A 16 17.15 6.70 20.02
CA LYS A 16 16.89 5.81 18.88
C LYS A 16 16.18 4.55 19.35
N PHE A 17 15.09 4.21 18.66
CA PHE A 17 14.29 3.03 18.96
C PHE A 17 14.04 2.27 17.67
N TYR A 18 14.08 0.95 17.74
CA TYR A 18 13.82 0.06 16.62
C TYR A 18 13.21 -1.25 17.14
N ASP A 19 12.09 -1.66 16.56
CA ASP A 19 11.50 -2.96 16.81
C ASP A 19 10.73 -3.43 15.56
N PRO A 20 11.23 -4.44 14.82
CA PRO A 20 10.60 -4.93 13.61
C PRO A 20 9.35 -5.78 13.87
N GLN A 21 9.00 -6.05 15.14
CA GLN A 21 7.76 -6.77 15.49
C GLN A 21 6.51 -5.89 15.38
N PHE A 22 6.68 -4.56 15.38
CA PHE A 22 5.59 -3.63 15.18
C PHE A 22 5.19 -3.54 13.70
N ARG A 23 3.89 -3.55 13.44
CA ARG A 23 3.32 -3.54 12.07
C ARG A 23 3.19 -2.13 11.51
N SER A 24 3.16 -1.12 12.37
CA SER A 24 3.13 0.28 12.00
C SER A 24 4.09 1.10 12.85
N CYS A 25 4.70 2.13 12.24
CA CYS A 25 5.51 3.09 12.97
C CYS A 25 4.66 3.87 13.98
N THR A 26 3.40 4.16 13.66
CA THR A 26 2.47 4.88 14.55
C THR A 26 2.25 4.14 15.86
N LYS A 27 1.98 2.83 15.81
CA LYS A 27 1.82 2.02 17.03
C LYS A 27 3.11 1.90 17.82
N PHE A 28 4.25 1.80 17.13
CA PHE A 28 5.56 1.79 17.77
C PHE A 28 5.85 3.12 18.50
N ILE A 29 5.56 4.26 17.88
CA ILE A 29 5.67 5.59 18.50
C ILE A 29 4.77 5.68 19.74
N GLN A 30 3.50 5.24 19.65
CA GLN A 30 2.60 5.21 20.81
C GLN A 30 3.17 4.38 21.96
N HIS A 31 3.73 3.20 21.64
CA HIS A 31 4.34 2.31 22.63
C HIS A 31 5.55 2.96 23.32
N ILE A 32 6.49 3.49 22.55
CA ILE A 32 7.70 4.15 23.07
C ILE A 32 7.35 5.39 23.89
N ALA A 33 6.41 6.21 23.41
CA ALA A 33 5.93 7.38 24.15
C ALA A 33 5.39 6.98 25.54
N ALA A 34 4.62 5.91 25.62
CA ALA A 34 4.06 5.43 26.88
C ALA A 34 5.09 4.78 27.81
N THR A 35 5.99 3.94 27.27
CA THR A 35 6.91 3.13 28.10
C THR A 35 8.16 3.91 28.51
N GLN A 36 8.75 4.69 27.60
CA GLN A 36 10.00 5.43 27.80
C GLN A 36 9.76 6.86 28.29
N PHE A 37 8.77 7.55 27.72
CA PHE A 37 8.52 8.97 28.01
C PHE A 37 7.33 9.21 28.96
N LYS A 38 6.63 8.15 29.39
CA LYS A 38 5.43 8.22 30.23
C LYS A 38 4.34 9.15 29.68
N PHE A 39 4.32 9.31 28.36
CA PHE A 39 3.35 10.13 27.65
C PHE A 39 2.24 9.26 27.06
N ARG A 40 0.99 9.66 27.27
CA ARG A 40 -0.18 9.05 26.65
C ARG A 40 -1.13 10.14 26.19
N CYS A 41 -1.80 9.89 25.07
CA CYS A 41 -2.82 10.77 24.50
C CYS A 41 -4.01 9.89 24.06
N PRO A 42 -4.90 9.50 24.99
CA PRO A 42 -6.04 8.62 24.70
C PRO A 42 -6.98 9.19 23.63
N GLU A 43 -6.99 10.51 23.46
CA GLU A 43 -7.77 11.22 22.44
C GLU A 43 -7.37 10.80 21.02
N LEU A 44 -6.14 10.27 20.83
CA LEU A 44 -5.62 9.80 19.56
C LEU A 44 -5.77 8.28 19.37
N ASP A 45 -6.37 7.54 20.32
CA ASP A 45 -6.41 6.08 20.26
C ASP A 45 -7.15 5.56 19.01
N ASP A 46 -8.22 6.23 18.58
CA ASP A 46 -8.96 5.88 17.35
C ASP A 46 -8.09 6.09 16.09
N LEU A 47 -7.39 7.24 16.01
CA LEU A 47 -6.47 7.53 14.90
C LEU A 47 -5.31 6.53 14.84
N VAL A 48 -4.72 6.21 16.01
CA VAL A 48 -3.64 5.23 16.12
C VAL A 48 -4.12 3.83 15.76
N HIS A 49 -5.32 3.45 16.17
CA HIS A 49 -5.94 2.18 15.81
C HIS A 49 -6.06 2.02 14.29
N TRP A 50 -6.63 3.03 13.62
CA TRP A 50 -6.78 3.00 12.17
C TRP A 50 -5.44 3.02 11.43
N ALA A 51 -4.48 3.82 11.88
CA ALA A 51 -3.14 3.84 11.29
C ALA A 51 -2.47 2.46 11.37
N ASP A 52 -2.56 1.77 12.51
CA ASP A 52 -1.99 0.42 12.68
C ASP A 52 -2.69 -0.64 11.83
N LEU A 53 -4.02 -0.54 11.70
CA LEU A 53 -4.82 -1.41 10.85
C LEU A 53 -4.47 -1.25 9.37
N ILE A 54 -4.37 0.00 8.89
CA ILE A 54 -4.10 0.34 7.49
C ILE A 54 -2.67 -0.05 7.09
N ASP A 55 -1.66 0.36 7.86
CA ASP A 55 -0.25 0.04 7.60
C ASP A 55 -0.01 -1.48 7.61
N GLY A 56 -0.62 -2.18 8.57
CA GLY A 56 -0.53 -3.63 8.69
C GLY A 56 -1.39 -4.40 7.68
N ALA A 57 -2.19 -3.72 6.84
CA ALA A 57 -3.19 -4.32 5.96
C ALA A 57 -4.14 -5.31 6.68
N GLN A 58 -4.54 -4.98 7.91
CA GLN A 58 -5.31 -5.85 8.82
C GLN A 58 -6.82 -5.64 8.70
N TYR A 59 -7.31 -5.33 7.51
CA TYR A 59 -8.74 -5.16 7.29
C TYR A 59 -9.48 -6.48 7.55
N PRO A 60 -10.68 -6.42 8.17
CA PRO A 60 -11.45 -7.62 8.51
C PRO A 60 -11.79 -8.45 7.28
N ASP A 61 -12.03 -7.77 6.16
CA ASP A 61 -12.21 -8.38 4.85
C ASP A 61 -11.71 -7.42 3.76
N ILE A 62 -11.71 -7.92 2.53
CA ILE A 62 -11.30 -7.15 1.37
C ILE A 62 -12.26 -6.01 1.00
N LYS A 63 -13.54 -6.11 1.38
CA LYS A 63 -14.53 -5.07 1.12
C LYS A 63 -14.21 -3.83 1.94
N ALA A 64 -13.82 -3.99 3.20
CA ALA A 64 -13.36 -2.89 4.04
C ALA A 64 -12.15 -2.16 3.42
N ALA A 65 -11.24 -2.90 2.76
CA ALA A 65 -10.06 -2.32 2.12
C ALA A 65 -10.34 -1.60 0.79
N VAL A 66 -11.43 -1.94 0.08
CA VAL A 66 -11.71 -1.46 -1.28
C VAL A 66 -12.94 -0.58 -1.38
N GLU A 67 -14.01 -0.86 -0.64
CA GLU A 67 -15.27 -0.09 -0.71
C GLU A 67 -15.21 1.22 0.09
N MET A 68 -14.18 1.40 0.93
CA MET A 68 -13.90 2.63 1.69
C MET A 68 -15.09 3.13 2.51
N ARG A 69 -15.72 2.22 3.27
CA ARG A 69 -16.92 2.53 4.07
C ARG A 69 -16.58 3.40 5.28
N ASP A 70 -15.41 3.19 5.87
CA ASP A 70 -14.98 3.86 7.09
C ASP A 70 -14.33 5.22 6.83
N PRO A 71 -14.57 6.24 7.68
CA PRO A 71 -13.95 7.56 7.54
C PRO A 71 -12.43 7.51 7.41
N ALA A 72 -11.76 6.62 8.16
CA ALA A 72 -10.32 6.45 8.09
C ALA A 72 -9.83 6.06 6.69
N THR A 73 -10.47 5.06 6.06
CA THR A 73 -10.10 4.62 4.70
C THR A 73 -10.32 5.69 3.64
N ARG A 74 -11.35 6.53 3.82
CA ARG A 74 -11.61 7.68 2.95
C ARG A 74 -10.57 8.78 3.13
N LEU A 75 -10.17 9.05 4.37
CA LEU A 75 -9.08 9.97 4.68
C LEU A 75 -7.74 9.47 4.12
N THR A 76 -7.47 8.17 4.15
CA THR A 76 -6.28 7.58 3.49
C THR A 76 -6.29 7.88 2.00
N LEU A 77 -7.41 7.65 1.30
CA LEU A 77 -7.51 7.99 -0.12
C LEU A 77 -7.21 9.48 -0.36
N VAL A 78 -7.76 10.36 0.48
CA VAL A 78 -7.52 11.81 0.39
C VAL A 78 -6.05 12.16 0.62
N MET A 79 -5.40 11.57 1.61
CA MET A 79 -4.00 11.84 1.94
C MET A 79 -3.03 11.31 0.86
N GLU A 80 -3.29 10.12 0.32
CA GLU A 80 -2.48 9.52 -0.75
C GLU A 80 -2.69 10.23 -2.10
N GLY A 81 -3.91 10.70 -2.36
CA GLY A 81 -4.27 11.48 -3.56
C GLY A 81 -4.13 12.99 -3.40
N ALA A 82 -3.51 13.46 -2.32
CA ALA A 82 -3.46 14.88 -1.99
C ALA A 82 -2.72 15.69 -3.08
N PRO A 83 -3.24 16.86 -3.47
CA PRO A 83 -2.64 17.67 -4.54
C PRO A 83 -1.29 18.28 -4.15
N SER A 84 -0.98 18.35 -2.86
CA SER A 84 0.27 18.90 -2.33
C SER A 84 0.60 18.35 -0.95
N LYS A 85 1.87 18.48 -0.55
CA LYS A 85 2.31 18.17 0.82
C LYS A 85 1.62 19.07 1.85
N ASP A 86 1.40 20.34 1.51
CA ASP A 86 0.76 21.31 2.39
C ASP A 86 -0.68 20.94 2.72
N PHE A 87 -1.39 20.28 1.78
CA PHE A 87 -2.72 19.75 2.04
C PHE A 87 -2.69 18.74 3.20
N VAL A 88 -1.78 17.77 3.16
CA VAL A 88 -1.66 16.74 4.22
C VAL A 88 -1.24 17.37 5.55
N VAL A 89 -0.29 18.31 5.53
CA VAL A 89 0.14 19.04 6.73
C VAL A 89 -1.04 19.83 7.34
N GLY A 90 -1.88 20.42 6.50
CA GLY A 90 -3.07 21.17 6.92
C GLY A 90 -4.13 20.32 7.63
N LEU A 91 -4.14 18.99 7.44
CA LEU A 91 -5.05 18.09 8.14
C LEU A 91 -4.63 17.81 9.59
N ILE A 92 -3.35 17.98 9.94
CA ILE A 92 -2.80 17.60 11.25
C ILE A 92 -3.57 18.24 12.41
N PRO A 93 -3.86 19.56 12.42
CA PRO A 93 -4.62 20.16 13.52
C PRO A 93 -6.01 19.53 13.70
N ALA A 94 -6.69 19.18 12.60
CA ALA A 94 -8.00 18.55 12.65
C ALA A 94 -7.92 17.11 13.16
N LEU A 95 -6.98 16.31 12.65
CA LEU A 95 -6.77 14.93 13.07
C LEU A 95 -6.45 14.80 14.57
N VAL A 96 -5.87 15.85 15.18
CA VAL A 96 -5.56 15.88 16.62
C VAL A 96 -6.72 16.40 17.47
N SER A 97 -7.70 17.10 16.89
CA SER A 97 -8.71 17.84 17.65
C SER A 97 -10.16 17.36 17.46
N MET A 98 -10.45 16.54 16.44
CA MET A 98 -11.82 16.06 16.19
C MET A 98 -11.86 14.62 15.67
N PRO A 99 -13.01 13.92 15.83
CA PRO A 99 -13.19 12.58 15.28
C PRO A 99 -13.03 12.52 13.75
N LEU A 100 -12.57 11.37 13.24
CA LEU A 100 -12.27 11.18 11.81
C LEU A 100 -13.44 11.50 10.87
N HIS A 101 -14.69 11.21 11.28
CA HIS A 101 -15.87 11.55 10.49
C HIS A 101 -16.04 13.07 10.33
N GLN A 102 -15.72 13.87 11.35
CA GLN A 102 -15.79 15.33 11.28
C GLN A 102 -14.67 15.91 10.41
N VAL A 103 -13.47 15.30 10.44
CA VAL A 103 -12.38 15.68 9.53
C VAL A 103 -12.81 15.48 8.08
N LEU A 104 -13.45 14.34 7.78
CA LEU A 104 -13.95 14.02 6.44
C LEU A 104 -15.04 15.00 5.96
N GLU A 105 -15.86 15.53 6.87
CA GLU A 105 -16.93 16.47 6.54
C GLU A 105 -16.46 17.89 6.21
N GLN A 106 -15.19 18.22 6.48
CA GLN A 106 -14.64 19.53 6.13
C GLN A 106 -14.72 19.76 4.62
N PRO A 107 -15.18 20.94 4.14
CA PRO A 107 -15.50 21.15 2.73
C PRO A 107 -14.37 20.80 1.74
N HIS A 108 -13.13 21.17 2.08
CA HIS A 108 -11.96 20.91 1.23
C HIS A 108 -11.57 19.41 1.22
N VAL A 109 -11.77 18.70 2.34
CA VAL A 109 -11.52 17.26 2.45
C VAL A 109 -12.57 16.49 1.66
N ARG A 110 -13.84 16.84 1.85
CA ARG A 110 -14.97 16.23 1.12
C ARG A 110 -14.85 16.41 -0.39
N GLN A 111 -14.54 17.63 -0.85
CA GLN A 111 -14.34 17.89 -2.28
C GLN A 111 -13.18 17.06 -2.87
N SER A 112 -12.09 16.92 -2.12
CA SER A 112 -10.97 16.05 -2.52
C SER A 112 -11.39 14.59 -2.58
N PHE A 113 -12.10 14.11 -1.55
CA PHE A 113 -12.61 12.74 -1.49
C PHE A 113 -13.51 12.41 -2.68
N ASP A 114 -14.52 13.23 -2.97
CA ASP A 114 -15.50 12.95 -4.03
C ASP A 114 -14.79 12.74 -5.39
N LYS A 115 -13.84 13.61 -5.73
CA LYS A 115 -13.04 13.50 -6.95
C LYS A 115 -12.18 12.22 -6.98
N LEU A 116 -11.52 11.92 -5.87
CA LEU A 116 -10.63 10.75 -5.79
C LEU A 116 -11.43 9.44 -5.79
N PHE A 117 -12.62 9.43 -5.17
CA PHE A 117 -13.49 8.28 -5.12
C PHE A 117 -14.07 7.95 -6.49
N GLU A 118 -14.45 8.95 -7.29
CA GLU A 118 -14.83 8.73 -8.69
C GLU A 118 -13.71 8.05 -9.49
N ASN A 119 -12.45 8.47 -9.29
CA ASN A 119 -11.30 7.84 -9.94
C ASN A 119 -11.08 6.42 -9.44
N HIS A 120 -11.28 6.17 -8.15
CA HIS A 120 -11.22 4.83 -7.57
C HIS A 120 -12.27 3.89 -8.18
N VAL A 121 -13.51 4.36 -8.36
CA VAL A 121 -14.56 3.56 -9.04
C VAL A 121 -14.17 3.26 -10.50
N LYS A 122 -13.68 4.27 -11.25
CA LYS A 122 -13.18 4.07 -12.61
C LYS A 122 -12.02 3.07 -12.67
N ALA A 123 -11.14 3.08 -11.66
CA ALA A 123 -10.04 2.14 -11.54
C ALA A 123 -10.54 0.69 -11.41
N ILE A 124 -11.59 0.47 -10.61
CA ILE A 124 -12.21 -0.85 -10.45
C ILE A 124 -12.71 -1.38 -11.80
N ASP A 125 -13.41 -0.55 -12.56
CA ASP A 125 -13.94 -0.95 -13.87
C ASP A 125 -12.82 -1.20 -14.89
N LEU A 126 -11.79 -0.36 -14.90
CA LEU A 126 -10.63 -0.51 -15.77
C LEU A 126 -9.88 -1.81 -15.50
N ILE A 127 -9.64 -2.11 -14.21
CA ILE A 127 -8.98 -3.35 -13.79
C ILE A 127 -9.84 -4.55 -14.15
N ARG A 128 -11.15 -4.50 -13.93
CA ARG A 128 -12.07 -5.59 -14.30
C ARG A 128 -11.99 -5.91 -15.79
N ALA A 129 -11.83 -4.90 -16.65
CA ALA A 129 -11.76 -5.09 -18.10
C ALA A 129 -10.41 -5.64 -18.60
N HIS A 130 -9.31 -5.40 -17.89
CA HIS A 130 -7.96 -5.70 -18.37
C HIS A 130 -7.23 -6.81 -17.59
N ALA A 131 -7.68 -7.11 -16.36
CA ALA A 131 -7.08 -8.16 -15.54
C ALA A 131 -7.50 -9.55 -16.01
N LYS A 132 -6.55 -10.49 -15.97
CA LYS A 132 -6.79 -11.92 -16.22
C LYS A 132 -6.25 -12.73 -15.06
N LEU A 133 -7.08 -13.62 -14.52
CA LEU A 133 -6.66 -14.62 -13.55
C LEU A 133 -6.37 -15.93 -14.29
N GLU A 134 -5.15 -16.44 -14.18
CA GLU A 134 -4.80 -17.80 -14.62
C GLU A 134 -3.80 -18.40 -13.62
N ASP A 135 -4.00 -19.68 -13.28
CA ASP A 135 -3.15 -20.46 -12.37
C ASP A 135 -2.83 -19.73 -11.04
N GLY A 136 -3.86 -19.14 -10.43
CA GLY A 136 -3.74 -18.43 -9.15
C GLY A 136 -3.05 -17.06 -9.22
N VAL A 137 -2.66 -16.58 -10.40
CA VAL A 137 -1.99 -15.28 -10.57
C VAL A 137 -2.85 -14.34 -11.42
N VAL A 138 -3.19 -13.19 -10.87
CA VAL A 138 -3.81 -12.09 -11.64
C VAL A 138 -2.70 -11.32 -12.36
N PHE A 139 -2.81 -11.24 -13.68
CA PHE A 139 -2.00 -10.34 -14.48
C PHE A 139 -2.85 -9.18 -15.01
N LEU A 140 -2.33 -7.96 -14.90
CA LEU A 140 -2.99 -6.73 -15.32
C LEU A 140 -1.98 -5.82 -16.02
N ASP A 141 -2.26 -5.41 -17.25
CA ASP A 141 -1.46 -4.42 -17.96
C ASP A 141 -2.30 -3.16 -18.24
N LEU A 142 -2.00 -2.08 -17.50
CA LEU A 142 -2.61 -0.77 -17.64
C LEU A 142 -1.65 0.25 -18.26
N ALA A 143 -0.52 -0.17 -18.81
CA ALA A 143 0.50 0.76 -19.29
C ALA A 143 0.01 1.65 -20.44
N ASP A 144 -0.92 1.16 -21.26
CA ASP A 144 -1.51 1.92 -22.37
C ASP A 144 -2.65 2.85 -21.92
N GLN A 145 -3.10 2.74 -20.67
CA GLN A 145 -4.20 3.53 -20.10
C GLN A 145 -3.72 4.83 -19.43
N GLN A 146 -2.41 5.09 -19.41
CA GLN A 146 -1.76 6.21 -18.69
C GLN A 146 -2.26 6.36 -17.25
N PHE A 147 -2.42 5.22 -16.58
CA PHE A 147 -3.07 5.12 -15.29
C PHE A 147 -2.09 4.52 -14.29
N GLU A 148 -1.82 5.24 -13.20
CA GLU A 148 -0.99 4.79 -12.07
C GLU A 148 -1.73 5.07 -10.74
N GLY A 149 -1.44 4.28 -9.71
CA GLY A 149 -1.86 4.61 -8.34
C GLY A 149 -3.26 4.14 -7.96
N PHE A 150 -3.70 2.97 -8.44
CA PHE A 150 -4.91 2.34 -7.93
C PHE A 150 -4.70 1.67 -6.57
N ASN A 151 -5.80 1.50 -5.83
CA ASN A 151 -5.80 0.71 -4.60
C ASN A 151 -5.33 -0.73 -4.88
N LYS A 152 -4.17 -1.09 -4.30
CA LYS A 152 -3.49 -2.37 -4.50
C LYS A 152 -4.31 -3.62 -4.18
N PHE A 153 -5.43 -3.48 -3.46
CA PHE A 153 -6.32 -4.58 -3.10
C PHE A 153 -7.41 -4.85 -4.15
N ILE A 154 -7.64 -3.94 -5.12
CA ILE A 154 -8.67 -4.12 -6.17
C ILE A 154 -8.51 -5.44 -6.95
N PRO A 155 -7.30 -5.87 -7.37
CA PRO A 155 -7.15 -7.15 -8.06
C PRO A 155 -7.71 -8.33 -7.25
N TYR A 156 -7.44 -8.37 -5.95
CA TYR A 156 -7.96 -9.44 -5.08
C TYR A 156 -9.46 -9.30 -4.82
N TYR A 157 -10.01 -8.08 -4.89
CA TYR A 157 -11.44 -7.81 -4.70
C TYR A 157 -12.24 -8.35 -5.88
N LEU A 158 -11.70 -8.17 -7.10
CA LEU A 158 -12.29 -8.68 -8.33
C LEU A 158 -12.03 -10.17 -8.54
N PHE A 159 -10.90 -10.68 -8.06
CA PHE A 159 -10.50 -12.09 -8.19
C PHE A 159 -10.10 -12.68 -6.83
N PRO A 160 -11.07 -13.04 -5.97
CA PRO A 160 -10.78 -13.53 -4.61
C PRO A 160 -9.93 -14.80 -4.54
N SER A 161 -9.97 -15.64 -5.58
CA SER A 161 -9.16 -16.85 -5.70
C SER A 161 -7.69 -16.58 -6.07
N ALA A 162 -7.33 -15.35 -6.43
CA ALA A 162 -5.94 -14.98 -6.72
C ALA A 162 -5.06 -15.18 -5.49
N VAL A 163 -3.91 -15.82 -5.67
CA VAL A 163 -2.85 -15.92 -4.66
C VAL A 163 -1.88 -14.75 -4.79
N TYR A 164 -1.57 -14.36 -6.03
CA TYR A 164 -0.69 -13.24 -6.36
C TYR A 164 -1.31 -12.30 -7.40
N SER A 165 -0.82 -11.07 -7.46
CA SER A 165 -1.09 -10.13 -8.55
C SER A 165 0.20 -9.54 -9.10
N VAL A 166 0.30 -9.43 -10.43
CA VAL A 166 1.34 -8.70 -11.15
C VAL A 166 0.66 -7.64 -12.01
N ALA A 167 0.95 -6.37 -11.74
CA ALA A 167 0.33 -5.24 -12.41
C ALA A 167 1.36 -4.31 -13.06
N ILE A 168 1.16 -3.94 -14.32
CA ILE A 168 1.93 -2.90 -15.00
C ILE A 168 1.10 -1.63 -15.05
N SER A 169 1.68 -0.52 -14.62
CA SER A 169 1.11 0.83 -14.73
C SER A 169 2.15 1.81 -15.26
N ARG A 170 1.72 2.86 -15.96
CA ARG A 170 2.62 3.85 -16.56
C ARG A 170 2.16 5.27 -16.25
N SER A 171 3.10 6.12 -15.87
CA SER A 171 2.95 7.57 -15.74
C SER A 171 3.93 8.29 -16.68
N ALA A 172 3.98 9.62 -16.59
CA ALA A 172 4.98 10.42 -17.30
C ALA A 172 6.40 10.17 -16.75
N GLU A 173 6.52 9.81 -15.47
CA GLU A 173 7.80 9.65 -14.78
C GLU A 173 8.37 8.24 -14.90
N ARG A 174 7.52 7.20 -14.97
CA ARG A 174 7.97 5.80 -14.93
C ARG A 174 6.97 4.80 -15.46
N ILE A 175 7.46 3.59 -15.70
CA ILE A 175 6.65 2.37 -15.69
C ILE A 175 6.89 1.64 -14.38
N LYS A 176 5.82 1.22 -13.72
CA LYS A 176 5.86 0.45 -12.48
C LYS A 176 5.29 -0.94 -12.71
N ILE A 177 6.05 -1.96 -12.29
CA ILE A 177 5.56 -3.34 -12.16
C ILE A 177 5.34 -3.58 -10.66
N ALA A 178 4.09 -3.70 -10.23
CA ALA A 178 3.73 -4.01 -8.86
C ALA A 178 3.46 -5.51 -8.72
N VAL A 179 4.06 -6.14 -7.71
CA VAL A 179 3.90 -7.56 -7.41
C VAL A 179 3.42 -7.69 -5.97
N GLY A 180 2.32 -8.42 -5.77
CA GLY A 180 1.70 -8.56 -4.46
C GLY A 180 1.20 -9.97 -4.22
N SER A 181 1.07 -10.33 -2.93
CA SER A 181 0.36 -11.51 -2.48
C SER A 181 -0.99 -11.13 -1.87
N ASN A 182 -2.01 -11.96 -2.07
CA ASN A 182 -3.37 -11.74 -1.55
C ASN A 182 -3.43 -12.06 -0.05
N PRO A 183 -3.62 -11.08 0.85
CA PRO A 183 -3.67 -11.32 2.30
C PRO A 183 -4.83 -12.24 2.72
N TRP A 184 -5.91 -12.28 1.95
CA TRP A 184 -7.14 -13.01 2.28
C TRP A 184 -7.23 -14.40 1.62
N ASN A 185 -6.29 -14.75 0.75
CA ASN A 185 -6.24 -16.08 0.16
C ASN A 185 -5.50 -17.05 1.12
N PRO A 186 -6.03 -18.25 1.42
CA PRO A 186 -5.41 -19.16 2.39
C PRO A 186 -4.22 -19.95 1.83
N THR A 187 -3.99 -19.95 0.52
CA THR A 187 -2.88 -20.69 -0.11
C THR A 187 -1.54 -20.24 0.46
N PRO A 188 -0.67 -21.16 0.91
CA PRO A 188 0.67 -20.82 1.40
C PRO A 188 1.45 -20.01 0.37
N LYS A 189 1.96 -18.84 0.78
CA LYS A 189 2.78 -17.98 -0.08
C LYS A 189 4.24 -18.20 0.27
N THR A 190 4.91 -19.07 -0.47
CA THR A 190 6.33 -19.41 -0.26
C THR A 190 7.28 -18.47 -0.99
N ALA A 191 6.81 -17.78 -2.03
CA ALA A 191 7.60 -16.82 -2.79
C ALA A 191 7.97 -15.57 -1.95
N ASN A 192 9.24 -15.19 -1.97
CA ASN A 192 9.70 -13.87 -1.51
C ASN A 192 9.66 -12.88 -2.69
N LEU A 193 8.64 -12.02 -2.72
CA LEU A 193 8.42 -11.11 -3.84
C LEU A 193 9.53 -10.04 -3.98
N ALA A 194 10.16 -9.64 -2.88
CA ALA A 194 11.28 -8.70 -2.92
C ALA A 194 12.46 -9.32 -3.68
N THR A 195 12.85 -10.54 -3.33
CA THR A 195 13.95 -11.26 -4.00
C THR A 195 13.68 -11.46 -5.50
N ILE A 196 12.43 -11.75 -5.87
CA ILE A 196 12.04 -11.85 -7.30
C ILE A 196 12.25 -10.51 -8.00
N CYS A 197 11.76 -9.41 -7.42
CA CYS A 197 11.86 -8.07 -8.01
C CYS A 197 13.30 -7.52 -8.04
N GLU A 198 14.14 -7.84 -7.06
CA GLU A 198 15.55 -7.42 -6.97
C GLU A 198 16.37 -7.86 -8.19
N ARG A 199 16.07 -9.04 -8.75
CA ARG A 199 16.73 -9.54 -9.98
C ARG A 199 16.53 -8.62 -11.19
N PHE A 200 15.54 -7.74 -11.13
CA PHE A 200 15.21 -6.78 -12.18
C PHE A 200 15.46 -5.32 -11.78
N GLY A 201 16.19 -5.09 -10.67
CA GLY A 201 16.46 -3.75 -10.14
C GLY A 201 15.29 -3.14 -9.35
N GLY A 202 14.32 -3.96 -8.95
CA GLY A 202 13.26 -3.58 -8.02
C GLY A 202 13.60 -3.87 -6.56
N GLY A 203 12.58 -3.96 -5.73
CA GLY A 203 12.71 -4.34 -4.31
C GLY A 203 11.38 -4.25 -3.57
N GLY A 204 11.42 -4.42 -2.25
CA GLY A 204 10.24 -4.31 -1.38
C GLY A 204 10.32 -5.25 -0.18
N HIS A 205 9.19 -5.87 0.13
CA HIS A 205 9.06 -6.85 1.20
C HIS A 205 8.66 -8.22 0.64
N ALA A 206 8.79 -9.27 1.45
CA ALA A 206 8.47 -10.63 1.04
C ALA A 206 7.04 -10.80 0.48
N LYS A 207 6.07 -9.98 0.94
CA LYS A 207 4.65 -10.06 0.53
C LYS A 207 4.25 -9.06 -0.55
N VAL A 208 5.07 -8.03 -0.80
CA VAL A 208 4.76 -6.93 -1.72
C VAL A 208 6.06 -6.28 -2.20
N ALA A 209 6.22 -6.18 -3.51
CA ALA A 209 7.42 -5.62 -4.12
C ALA A 209 7.06 -4.86 -5.40
N ALA A 210 8.01 -4.09 -5.91
CA ALA A 210 7.84 -3.38 -7.16
C ALA A 210 9.15 -3.18 -7.90
N ILE A 211 9.03 -2.96 -9.21
CA ILE A 211 10.13 -2.57 -10.11
C ILE A 211 9.72 -1.25 -10.76
N SER A 212 10.64 -0.29 -10.83
CA SER A 212 10.44 0.98 -11.55
C SER A 212 11.40 1.05 -12.73
N LEU A 213 10.87 1.33 -13.91
CA LEU A 213 11.61 1.46 -15.16
C LEU A 213 11.37 2.84 -15.79
N SER A 214 12.22 3.20 -16.75
CA SER A 214 11.99 4.39 -17.59
C SER A 214 10.60 4.34 -18.23
N PRO A 215 9.89 5.47 -18.38
CA PRO A 215 8.60 5.51 -19.06
C PRO A 215 8.68 5.07 -20.54
N SER A 216 9.87 5.00 -21.14
CA SER A 216 10.09 4.47 -22.50
C SER A 216 10.17 2.95 -22.59
N ASP A 217 10.37 2.24 -21.48
CA ASP A 217 10.84 0.84 -21.49
C ASP A 217 9.68 -0.18 -21.46
N LEU A 218 8.58 0.09 -22.17
CA LEU A 218 7.36 -0.71 -22.11
C LEU A 218 7.54 -2.17 -22.53
N ALA A 219 8.32 -2.42 -23.58
CA ALA A 219 8.61 -3.78 -24.03
C ALA A 219 9.33 -4.59 -22.94
N ARG A 220 10.34 -3.96 -22.29
CA ARG A 220 11.07 -4.56 -21.17
C ARG A 220 10.16 -4.78 -19.96
N ALA A 221 9.28 -3.83 -19.65
CA ALA A 221 8.35 -3.97 -18.54
C ALA A 221 7.41 -5.18 -18.71
N ARG A 222 6.84 -5.34 -19.91
CA ARG A 222 5.99 -6.48 -20.27
C ARG A 222 6.74 -7.80 -20.27
N ASP A 223 8.01 -7.80 -20.64
CA ASP A 223 8.84 -9.00 -20.58
C ASP A 223 9.12 -9.44 -19.14
N ILE A 224 9.56 -8.52 -18.30
CA ILE A 224 9.80 -8.76 -16.88
C ILE A 224 8.51 -9.23 -16.18
N ALA A 225 7.39 -8.56 -16.42
CA ALA A 225 6.13 -8.95 -15.81
C ALA A 225 5.69 -10.37 -16.21
N ARG A 226 5.86 -10.76 -17.49
CA ARG A 226 5.58 -12.13 -17.94
C ARG A 226 6.49 -13.17 -17.28
N GLN A 227 7.77 -12.87 -17.13
CA GLN A 227 8.71 -13.75 -16.41
C GLN A 227 8.26 -13.97 -14.96
N ILE A 228 7.88 -12.89 -14.27
CA ILE A 228 7.40 -12.96 -12.87
C ILE A 228 6.08 -13.74 -12.79
N VAL A 229 5.13 -13.52 -13.70
CA VAL A 229 3.87 -14.26 -13.75
C VAL A 229 4.14 -15.76 -13.89
N ASN A 230 4.99 -16.16 -14.84
CA ASN A 230 5.31 -17.58 -15.07
C ASN A 230 5.98 -18.23 -13.86
N GLU A 231 6.92 -17.54 -13.22
CA GLU A 231 7.57 -18.03 -11.99
C GLU A 231 6.58 -18.19 -10.84
N LEU A 232 5.69 -17.21 -10.62
CA LEU A 232 4.68 -17.30 -9.56
C LEU A 232 3.67 -18.42 -9.80
N ARG A 233 3.31 -18.68 -11.06
CA ARG A 233 2.43 -19.82 -11.43
C ARG A 233 3.13 -21.14 -11.15
N ALA A 234 4.38 -21.29 -11.57
CA ALA A 234 5.18 -22.50 -11.32
C ALA A 234 5.40 -22.79 -9.82
N ILE A 235 5.39 -21.75 -8.96
CA ILE A 235 5.48 -21.92 -7.50
C ILE A 235 4.17 -22.45 -6.88
N LEU A 236 3.03 -22.26 -7.57
CA LEU A 236 1.71 -22.69 -7.11
C LEU A 236 1.30 -24.08 -7.62
N GLU A 237 2.03 -24.63 -8.59
CA GLU A 237 1.93 -26.03 -9.03
C GLU A 237 2.48 -27.00 -7.98
#